data_AF-A0A2E0J074-F1
#
_entry.id   AF-A0A2E0J074-F1
#
_cell.length_a   1.000
_cell.length_b   1.000
_cell.length_c   1.000
_cell.angle_alpha   90.00
_cell.angle_beta   90.00
_cell.angle_gamma   90.00
#
_symmetry.space_group_name_H-M   'P 1'
#
loop_
_entity.id
_entity.type
_entity.pdbx_description
1 polymer ?
#
loop_
_entity_poly.entity_id
_entity_poly.type
_entity_poly.pdbx_seq_one_letter_code
_entity_poly.pdbx_strand_id
1 'polypeptide(L)'
;MFHPVPEREISKGTWVRWLSRVPVLKIGGTTMSMSIDIEEIIRLPVSERLRVIERLWDSVVLEPEKVDVPDWHRKELRRRLNAYESKPKEGNAWQDVRQRLEGNEKSNR
;
A
#
# COMPACT_ATOMS: atom_id res chain seq x y z
N MET A 1 -21.94 3.93 9.12
CA MET A 1 -21.26 5.22 9.38
C MET A 1 -19.77 4.91 9.50
N PHE A 2 -18.98 5.18 8.47
CA PHE A 2 -17.54 4.90 8.47
C PHE A 2 -16.80 6.23 8.68
N HIS A 3 -16.00 6.29 9.74
CA HIS A 3 -15.21 7.47 10.09
C HIS A 3 -13.90 7.53 9.29
N PRO A 4 -13.37 8.73 9.01
CA PRO A 4 -12.06 8.89 8.39
C PRO A 4 -10.97 8.25 9.27
N VAL A 5 -10.03 7.55 8.64
CA VAL A 5 -8.83 7.03 9.32
C VAL A 5 -7.95 8.21 9.70
N PRO A 6 -7.65 8.43 11.00
CA PRO A 6 -6.82 9.53 11.42
C PRO A 6 -5.37 9.31 10.95
N GLU A 7 -4.79 10.34 10.34
CA GLU A 7 -3.48 10.38 9.66
C GLU A 7 -2.26 10.04 10.55
N ARG A 8 -2.50 9.75 11.82
CA ARG A 8 -1.51 9.51 12.88
C ARG A 8 -1.21 8.02 13.13
N GLU A 9 -1.80 7.11 12.36
CA GLU A 9 -1.49 5.65 12.42
C GLU A 9 -0.51 5.15 11.35
N ILE A 10 0.10 6.03 10.54
CA ILE A 10 1.15 5.64 9.58
C ILE A 10 2.51 5.60 10.28
N SER A 11 2.61 4.83 11.37
CA SER A 11 3.89 4.54 12.02
C SER A 11 4.44 3.21 11.51
N LYS A 12 5.74 3.22 11.23
CA LYS A 12 6.58 2.18 10.65
C LYS A 12 6.29 0.81 11.29
N GLY A 13 5.56 -0.08 10.61
CA GLY A 13 5.47 -1.50 11.02
C GLY A 13 4.12 -2.23 10.93
N THR A 14 3.08 -1.68 10.30
CA THR A 14 1.73 -2.29 10.31
C THR A 14 1.14 -2.59 8.92
N TRP A 15 1.98 -2.80 7.91
CA TRP A 15 1.54 -3.16 6.55
C TRP A 15 0.75 -4.47 6.49
N VAL A 16 1.05 -5.42 7.39
CA VAL A 16 0.39 -6.73 7.46
C VAL A 16 -1.09 -6.63 7.87
N ARG A 17 -1.48 -5.63 8.68
CA ARG A 17 -2.85 -5.50 9.21
C ARG A 17 -3.84 -4.89 8.21
N TRP A 18 -3.34 -4.19 7.18
CA TRP A 18 -4.16 -3.59 6.12
C TRP A 18 -4.63 -4.64 5.08
N LEU A 19 -3.84 -5.68 4.82
CA LEU A 19 -4.19 -6.77 3.89
C LEU A 19 -5.14 -7.82 4.48
N SER A 20 -5.25 -7.92 5.82
CA SER A 20 -6.06 -8.94 6.51
C SER A 20 -7.59 -8.76 6.44
N ARG A 21 -8.09 -7.84 5.61
CA ARG A 21 -9.53 -7.53 5.49
C ARG A 21 -10.13 -7.80 4.12
N VAL A 22 -9.42 -8.50 3.24
CA VAL A 22 -9.96 -8.98 1.97
C VAL A 22 -10.47 -10.42 2.18
N PRO A 23 -11.77 -10.72 1.99
CA PRO A 23 -12.24 -12.10 1.98
C PRO A 23 -11.70 -12.77 0.71
N VAL A 24 -10.76 -13.70 0.86
CA VAL A 24 -10.20 -14.46 -0.25
C VAL A 24 -11.29 -15.40 -0.80
N LEU A 25 -11.84 -15.04 -1.97
CA LEU A 25 -12.77 -15.88 -2.72
C LEU A 25 -11.99 -17.08 -3.28
N LYS A 26 -12.42 -18.31 -2.96
CA LYS A 26 -11.82 -19.53 -3.52
C LYS A 26 -12.22 -19.66 -4.99
N ILE A 27 -11.25 -19.51 -5.88
CA ILE A 27 -11.39 -19.84 -7.30
C ILE A 27 -10.82 -21.24 -7.50
N GLY A 28 -11.69 -22.18 -7.85
CA GLY A 28 -11.31 -23.53 -8.26
C GLY A 28 -10.82 -23.54 -9.71
N GLY A 29 -9.67 -24.19 -9.94
CA GLY A 29 -9.09 -24.44 -11.25
C GLY A 29 -7.64 -24.89 -11.06
N THR A 30 -7.32 -26.10 -11.50
CA THR A 30 -6.05 -26.79 -11.26
C THR A 30 -4.84 -25.92 -11.60
N THR A 31 -4.10 -25.48 -10.58
CA THR A 31 -2.81 -24.80 -10.71
C THR A 31 -1.70 -25.83 -10.56
N MET A 32 -0.71 -25.84 -11.49
CA MET A 32 0.60 -26.36 -11.13
C MET A 32 1.13 -25.48 -9.99
N SER A 33 1.18 -26.03 -8.78
CA SER A 33 1.64 -25.28 -7.62
C SER A 33 3.14 -25.04 -7.74
N MET A 34 3.53 -23.84 -8.16
CA MET A 34 4.85 -23.33 -7.79
C MET A 34 4.69 -22.75 -6.38
N SER A 35 4.99 -23.56 -5.37
CA SER A 35 4.96 -23.11 -3.98
C SER A 35 6.10 -22.12 -3.77
N ILE A 36 5.78 -20.85 -3.66
CA ILE A 36 6.72 -19.83 -3.21
C ILE A 36 6.83 -19.96 -1.69
N ASP A 37 8.01 -20.29 -1.18
CA ASP A 37 8.28 -20.27 0.26
C ASP A 37 8.60 -18.83 0.70
N ILE A 38 7.70 -18.24 1.49
CA ILE A 38 7.86 -16.88 2.01
C ILE A 38 9.06 -16.81 2.96
N GLU A 39 9.37 -17.90 3.69
CA GLU A 39 10.52 -17.94 4.59
C GLU A 39 11.84 -17.87 3.83
N GLU A 40 11.90 -18.46 2.63
CA GLU A 40 13.06 -18.35 1.75
C GLU A 40 13.25 -16.91 1.26
N ILE A 41 12.17 -16.24 0.85
CA ILE A 41 12.21 -14.83 0.46
C ILE A 41 12.68 -13.95 1.62
N ILE A 42 12.18 -14.17 2.83
CA ILE A 42 12.54 -13.35 4.00
C ILE A 42 14.03 -13.44 4.33
N ARG A 43 14.68 -14.58 4.05
CA ARG A 43 16.12 -14.79 4.25
C ARG A 43 17.00 -14.09 3.22
N LEU A 44 16.44 -13.65 2.09
CA LEU A 44 17.21 -12.92 1.08
C LEU A 44 17.69 -11.56 1.60
N PRO A 45 18.82 -11.04 1.07
CA PRO A 45 19.20 -9.65 1.25
C PRO A 45 18.04 -8.69 0.92
N VAL A 46 17.96 -7.56 1.64
CA VAL A 46 16.87 -6.57 1.47
C VAL A 46 16.69 -6.15 0.00
N SER A 47 17.80 -5.94 -0.72
CA SER A 47 17.78 -5.56 -2.14
C SER A 47 17.08 -6.61 -3.02
N GLU A 48 17.29 -7.90 -2.73
CA GLU A 48 16.67 -9.00 -3.47
C GLU A 48 15.20 -9.16 -3.10
N ARG A 49 14.85 -9.00 -1.82
CA ARG A 49 13.44 -8.95 -1.39
C ARG A 49 12.66 -7.85 -2.10
N LEU A 50 13.27 -6.67 -2.24
CA LEU A 50 12.65 -5.55 -2.98
C LEU A 50 12.44 -5.90 -4.46
N ARG A 51 13.40 -6.55 -5.12
CA ARG A 51 13.21 -7.03 -6.51
C ARG A 51 12.09 -8.04 -6.64
N VAL A 52 11.93 -8.94 -5.66
CA VAL A 52 10.82 -9.90 -5.65
C VAL A 52 9.48 -9.17 -5.50
N ILE A 53 9.40 -8.20 -4.59
CA ILE A 53 8.21 -7.37 -4.41
C ILE A 53 7.88 -6.59 -5.68
N GLU A 54 8.88 -5.98 -6.34
CA GLU A 54 8.72 -5.26 -7.60
C GLU A 54 8.15 -6.17 -8.69
N ARG A 55 8.74 -7.36 -8.90
CA ARG A 55 8.25 -8.32 -9.91
C ARG A 55 6.84 -8.83 -9.61
N LEU A 56 6.51 -9.04 -8.34
CA LEU A 56 5.16 -9.43 -7.93
C LEU A 56 4.17 -8.27 -8.14
N TRP A 57 4.60 -7.04 -7.91
CA TRP A 57 3.76 -5.87 -8.18
C TRP A 57 3.52 -5.68 -9.68
N ASP A 58 4.56 -5.82 -10.51
CA ASP A 58 4.46 -5.76 -11.97
C ASP A 58 3.48 -6.81 -12.52
N SER A 59 3.46 -8.02 -11.95
CA SER A 59 2.53 -9.04 -12.41
C SER A 59 1.06 -8.70 -12.13
N VAL A 60 0.77 -7.97 -11.05
CA VAL A 60 -0.59 -7.49 -10.75
C VAL A 60 -1.02 -6.41 -11.75
N VAL A 61 -0.10 -5.54 -12.17
CA VAL A 61 -0.38 -4.49 -13.16
C VAL A 61 -0.77 -5.04 -14.52
N LEU A 62 -0.34 -6.26 -14.86
CA LEU A 62 -0.70 -6.94 -16.11
C LEU A 62 -2.13 -7.47 -16.13
N GLU A 63 -2.79 -7.61 -14.98
CA GLU A 63 -4.13 -8.20 -14.85
C GLU A 63 -5.08 -7.29 -14.04
N PRO A 64 -5.23 -6.01 -14.42
CA PRO A 64 -5.97 -5.03 -13.61
C PRO A 64 -7.46 -5.37 -13.45
N GLU A 65 -8.05 -6.07 -14.41
CA GLU A 65 -9.44 -6.52 -14.37
C GLU A 65 -9.72 -7.59 -13.30
N LYS A 66 -8.68 -8.29 -12.81
CA LYS A 66 -8.82 -9.27 -11.72
C LYS A 66 -8.76 -8.64 -10.34
N VAL A 67 -8.47 -7.34 -10.26
CA VAL A 67 -8.47 -6.59 -9.01
C VAL A 67 -9.83 -5.91 -8.83
N ASP A 68 -10.63 -6.45 -7.92
CA ASP A 68 -11.91 -5.83 -7.57
C ASP A 68 -11.67 -4.43 -6.97
N VAL A 69 -12.24 -3.41 -7.60
CA VAL A 69 -12.21 -2.03 -7.11
C VAL A 69 -13.62 -1.59 -6.70
N PRO A 70 -13.98 -1.74 -5.41
CA PRO A 70 -15.26 -1.27 -4.87
C PRO A 70 -15.54 0.20 -5.20
N ASP A 71 -16.82 0.54 -5.41
CA ASP A 71 -17.23 1.90 -5.79
C ASP A 71 -16.80 2.97 -4.80
N TRP A 72 -16.70 2.63 -3.51
CA TRP A 72 -16.26 3.56 -2.49
C TRP A 72 -14.78 3.96 -2.66
N HIS A 73 -13.91 3.06 -3.13
CA HIS A 73 -12.53 3.40 -3.49
C HIS A 73 -12.52 4.41 -4.65
N ARG A 74 -13.30 4.14 -5.71
CA ARG A 74 -13.40 5.03 -6.87
C ARG A 74 -13.91 6.42 -6.46
N LYS A 75 -14.93 6.47 -5.60
CA LYS A 75 -15.48 7.72 -5.06
C LYS A 75 -14.44 8.50 -4.26
N GLU A 76 -13.68 7.82 -3.40
CA GLU A 76 -12.64 8.47 -2.61
C GLU A 76 -11.49 9.00 -3.47
N LEU A 77 -11.04 8.23 -4.47
CA LEU A 77 -10.03 8.68 -5.42
C LEU A 77 -10.49 9.93 -6.17
N ARG A 78 -11.72 9.95 -6.69
CA ARG A 78 -12.31 11.14 -7.34
C ARG A 78 -12.38 12.33 -6.38
N ARG A 79 -12.80 12.11 -5.12
CA ARG A 79 -12.87 13.17 -4.12
C ARG A 79 -11.51 13.80 -3.86
N ARG A 80 -10.46 12.98 -3.71
CA ARG A 80 -9.08 13.45 -3.47
C ARG A 80 -8.50 14.16 -4.69
N LEU A 81 -8.76 13.64 -5.89
CA LEU A 81 -8.34 14.27 -7.14
C LEU A 81 -8.97 15.66 -7.30
N ASN A 82 -10.29 15.78 -7.14
CA ASN A 82 -10.99 17.05 -7.22
C ASN A 82 -10.47 18.06 -6.17
N ALA A 83 -10.20 17.60 -4.95
CA ALA A 83 -9.64 18.45 -3.91
C ALA A 83 -8.26 18.99 -4.32
N TYR A 84 -7.39 18.13 -4.86
CA TYR A 84 -6.08 18.52 -5.38
C TYR A 84 -6.18 19.49 -6.56
N GLU A 85 -7.02 19.19 -7.56
CA GLU A 85 -7.21 20.04 -8.74
C GLU A 85 -7.75 21.43 -8.37
N SER A 86 -8.65 21.51 -7.38
CA SER A 86 -9.17 22.78 -6.89
C SER A 86 -8.12 23.62 -6.16
N LYS A 87 -7.09 22.97 -5.60
CA LYS A 87 -6.08 23.61 -4.74
C LYS A 87 -4.71 22.94 -4.89
N PRO A 88 -4.06 23.05 -6.06
CA PRO A 88 -2.86 22.27 -6.40
C PRO A 88 -1.64 22.58 -5.51
N LYS A 89 -1.68 23.71 -4.78
CA LYS A 89 -0.60 24.16 -3.89
C LYS A 89 -0.79 23.81 -2.41
N GLU A 90 -1.88 23.13 -2.03
CA GLU A 90 -2.09 22.69 -0.64
C GLU A 90 -1.22 21.49 -0.23
N GLY A 91 -0.60 20.81 -1.19
CA GLY A 91 0.38 19.75 -0.92
C GLY A 91 1.70 20.32 -0.38
N ASN A 92 2.32 19.61 0.56
CA ASN A 92 3.69 19.90 0.98
C ASN A 92 4.67 19.11 0.11
N ALA A 93 5.85 19.67 -0.17
CA ALA A 93 6.90 18.89 -0.81
C ALA A 93 7.31 17.74 0.11
N TRP A 94 7.63 16.58 -0.48
CA TRP A 94 8.00 15.39 0.29
C TRP A 94 9.21 15.64 1.20
N GLN A 95 10.17 16.45 0.75
CA GLN A 95 11.33 16.84 1.55
C GLN A 95 10.92 17.56 2.84
N ASP A 96 9.97 18.50 2.77
CA ASP A 96 9.49 19.25 3.93
C ASP A 96 8.73 18.35 4.92
N VAL A 97 7.89 17.45 4.39
CA VAL A 97 7.18 16.46 5.21
C VAL A 97 8.18 15.53 5.91
N ARG A 98 9.17 15.04 5.17
CA ARG A 98 10.20 14.14 5.70
C ARG A 98 11.03 14.81 6.79
N GLN A 99 11.49 16.03 6.55
CA GLN A 99 12.25 16.80 7.55
C GLN A 99 11.44 17.01 8.83
N ARG A 100 10.15 17.35 8.72
CA ARG A 100 9.24 17.47 9.88
C ARG A 100 9.13 16.16 10.65
N LEU A 101 8.96 15.04 9.98
CA LEU A 101 8.82 13.73 10.63
C LEU A 101 10.11 13.30 11.33
N GLU A 102 11.26 13.46 10.67
CA GLU A 102 12.56 13.12 11.24
C GLU A 102 12.99 14.08 12.37
N GLY A 103 12.61 15.36 12.30
CA GLY A 103 12.83 16.34 13.36
C GLY A 103 12.01 16.07 14.62
N ASN A 104 10.75 15.66 14.45
CA ASN A 104 9.88 15.28 15.57
C ASN A 104 10.36 14.01 16.29
N GLU A 105 11.00 13.07 15.57
CA GLU A 105 11.59 11.87 16.18
C GLU A 105 12.79 12.20 17.10
N LYS A 106 13.51 13.30 16.86
CA LYS A 106 14.66 13.72 17.69
C LYS A 106 14.26 14.54 18.92
N SER A 107 13.12 15.24 18.87
CA SER A 107 12.61 16.02 20.00
C SER A 107 11.87 15.18 21.05
N ASN A 108 11.49 13.94 20.72
CA ASN A 108 10.75 13.03 21.59
C ASN A 108 11.64 11.92 22.18
N ARG A 109 12.95 12.15 22.29
CA ARG A 109 13.95 11.18 22.77
C ARG A 109 14.79 11.77 23.89
#